data_AF-T1ABI0-F1
#
_entry.id   AF-T1ABI0-F1
#
_cell.length_a   1.000
_cell.length_b   1.000
_cell.length_c   1.000
_cell.angle_alpha   90.00
_cell.angle_beta   90.00
_cell.angle_gamma   90.00
#
_symmetry.space_group_name_H-M   'P 1'
#
loop_
_entity.id
_entity.type
_entity.pdbx_description
1 polymer ?
#
loop_
_entity_poly.entity_id
_entity_poly.type
_entity_poly.pdbx_seq_one_letter_code
_entity_poly.pdbx_strand_id
1 'polypeptide(L)'
;VGRISRARGIATVVPDDKRLHQPVLIAAGQDMGAGEGQIVVAEITDPPDATHGPIGRVVELLGEKLNASLIVRMAIAAHDLPQHWSA
;
A
#
# COMPACT_ATOMS: atom_id res chain seq x y z
N VAL A 1 -1.55 3.60 -2.40
CA VAL A 1 -2.61 2.62 -2.03
C VAL A 1 -2.56 1.46 -3.01
N GLY A 2 -2.78 0.24 -2.54
CA GLY A 2 -2.80 -0.94 -3.40
C GLY A 2 -3.24 -2.20 -2.68
N ARG A 3 -3.11 -3.33 -3.35
CA ARG A 3 -3.48 -4.65 -2.83
C ARG A 3 -2.24 -5.46 -2.51
N ILE A 4 -2.19 -6.06 -1.32
CA ILE A 4 -1.07 -6.94 -0.99
C ILE A 4 -1.21 -8.29 -1.69
N SER A 5 -0.09 -8.83 -2.15
CA SER A 5 0.05 -10.18 -2.65
C SER A 5 1.31 -10.83 -2.07
N ARG A 6 1.25 -12.12 -1.81
CA ARG A 6 2.35 -12.94 -1.29
C ARG A 6 2.65 -14.05 -2.27
N ALA A 7 3.82 -13.97 -2.89
CA ALA A 7 4.33 -15.01 -3.77
C ALA A 7 5.64 -15.55 -3.22
N ARG A 8 5.72 -16.88 -3.00
CA ARG A 8 6.97 -17.56 -2.59
C ARG A 8 7.62 -16.96 -1.33
N GLY A 9 6.80 -16.51 -0.37
CA GLY A 9 7.28 -15.89 0.88
C GLY A 9 7.64 -14.40 0.76
N ILE A 10 7.49 -13.80 -0.41
CA ILE A 10 7.75 -12.39 -0.67
C ILE A 10 6.42 -11.64 -0.68
N ALA A 11 6.30 -10.63 0.16
CA ALA A 11 5.14 -9.72 0.17
C ALA A 11 5.39 -8.55 -0.80
N THR A 12 4.41 -8.27 -1.65
CA THR A 12 4.40 -7.13 -2.56
C THR A 12 3.06 -6.41 -2.48
N VAL A 13 3.06 -5.11 -2.73
CA VAL A 13 1.83 -4.32 -2.89
C VAL A 13 1.71 -3.93 -4.35
N VAL A 14 0.64 -4.40 -4.99
CA VAL A 14 0.27 -4.01 -6.35
C VAL A 14 -0.49 -2.68 -6.27
N PRO A 15 0.05 -1.59 -6.82
CA PRO A 15 -0.59 -0.28 -6.74
C PRO A 15 -1.93 -0.26 -7.50
N ASP A 16 -2.92 0.45 -6.95
CA ASP A 16 -4.17 0.73 -7.68
C ASP A 16 -4.02 1.89 -8.69
N ASP A 17 -3.04 2.79 -8.45
CA ASP A 17 -2.72 3.88 -9.37
C ASP A 17 -1.98 3.36 -10.60
N LYS A 18 -2.63 3.45 -11.76
CA LYS A 18 -2.10 2.96 -13.04
C LYS A 18 -0.81 3.64 -13.49
N ARG A 19 -0.41 4.77 -12.88
CA ARG A 19 0.89 5.43 -13.15
C ARG A 19 2.05 4.69 -12.50
N LEU A 20 1.78 3.87 -11.48
CA LEU A 20 2.77 3.06 -10.78
C LEU A 20 2.75 1.64 -11.34
N HIS A 21 3.65 1.37 -12.29
CA HIS A 21 3.69 0.09 -13.01
C HIS A 21 4.46 -1.03 -12.30
N GLN A 22 5.21 -0.70 -11.24
CA GLN A 22 6.02 -1.66 -10.51
C GLN A 22 5.35 -2.00 -9.16
N PRO A 23 5.23 -3.28 -8.81
CA PRO A 23 4.85 -3.68 -7.46
C PRO A 23 5.87 -3.16 -6.44
N VAL A 24 5.39 -2.71 -5.30
CA VAL A 24 6.24 -2.31 -4.18
C VAL A 24 6.60 -3.55 -3.37
N LEU A 25 7.89 -3.87 -3.26
CA LEU A 25 8.38 -4.93 -2.40
C LEU A 25 8.21 -4.51 -0.95
N ILE A 26 7.60 -5.35 -0.12
CA ILE A 26 7.45 -5.08 1.31
C ILE A 26 8.56 -5.78 2.07
N ALA A 27 9.34 -5.00 2.83
CA ALA A 27 10.42 -5.53 3.64
C ALA A 27 9.90 -6.59 4.64
N ALA A 28 10.73 -7.58 4.96
CA ALA A 28 10.33 -8.67 5.85
C ALA A 28 9.85 -8.13 7.22
N GLY A 29 8.66 -8.56 7.64
CA GLY A 29 8.03 -8.10 8.89
C GLY A 29 7.45 -6.68 8.85
N GLN A 30 7.39 -6.04 7.67
CA GLN A 30 6.83 -4.69 7.48
C GLN A 30 5.48 -4.72 6.72
N ASP A 31 4.79 -5.86 6.74
CA ASP A 31 3.49 -6.07 6.08
C ASP A 31 2.28 -5.83 6.98
N MET A 32 2.51 -5.47 8.25
CA MET A 32 1.50 -5.34 9.32
C MET A 32 0.58 -6.57 9.45
N GLY A 33 1.04 -7.76 9.06
CA GLY A 33 0.21 -8.96 9.07
C GLY A 33 -0.94 -8.94 8.05
N ALA A 34 -0.86 -8.12 6.99
CA ALA A 34 -1.88 -8.06 5.96
C ALA A 34 -2.09 -9.41 5.26
N GLY A 35 -3.35 -9.82 5.12
CA GLY A 35 -3.76 -11.04 4.43
C GLY A 35 -3.71 -10.89 2.90
N GLU A 36 -3.59 -12.01 2.18
CA GLU A 36 -3.59 -12.02 0.70
C GLU A 36 -4.80 -11.28 0.13
N GLY A 37 -4.57 -10.36 -0.80
CA GLY A 37 -5.66 -9.63 -1.45
C GLY A 37 -6.25 -8.48 -0.63
N GLN A 38 -5.75 -8.21 0.57
CA GLN A 38 -6.18 -7.08 1.40
C GLN A 38 -5.70 -5.74 0.81
N ILE A 39 -6.52 -4.70 0.96
CA ILE A 39 -6.20 -3.34 0.53
C ILE A 39 -5.41 -2.64 1.64
N VAL A 40 -4.29 -2.05 1.27
CA VAL A 40 -3.33 -1.44 2.18
C VAL A 40 -2.84 -0.08 1.67
N VAL A 41 -2.36 0.75 2.59
CA VAL A 41 -1.52 1.90 2.29
C VAL A 41 -0.08 1.48 2.54
N ALA A 42 0.76 1.62 1.51
CA ALA A 42 2.19 1.36 1.60
C ALA A 42 2.95 2.66 1.39
N GLU A 43 3.97 2.87 2.19
CA GLU A 43 4.96 3.94 2.08
C GLU A 43 6.19 3.37 1.38
N ILE A 44 6.70 4.08 0.37
CA ILE A 44 7.97 3.73 -0.28
C ILE A 44 9.09 4.24 0.61
N THR A 45 9.85 3.30 1.18
CA THR A 45 11.02 3.59 2.03
C THR A 45 12.31 3.66 1.21
N ASP A 46 12.35 2.92 0.11
CA ASP A 46 13.45 2.94 -0.86
C ASP A 46 12.90 3.11 -2.27
N PRO A 47 13.18 4.24 -2.95
CA PRO A 47 12.78 4.47 -4.32
C PRO A 47 13.34 3.41 -5.28
N PRO A 48 12.69 3.16 -6.43
CA PRO A 48 13.25 2.26 -7.43
C PRO A 48 14.53 2.83 -8.04
N ASP A 49 15.48 1.96 -8.38
CA ASP A 49 16.72 2.32 -9.05
C ASP A 49 17.04 1.36 -10.22
N ALA A 50 18.29 1.37 -10.70
CA ALA A 50 18.71 0.52 -11.81
C ALA A 50 18.83 -0.98 -11.45
N THR A 51 18.87 -1.30 -10.16
CA THR A 51 19.15 -2.64 -9.63
C THR A 51 17.93 -3.28 -8.97
N HIS A 52 17.01 -2.49 -8.43
CA HIS A 52 15.80 -2.97 -7.78
C HIS A 52 14.58 -2.07 -8.00
N GLY A 53 13.40 -2.68 -7.91
CA GLY A 53 12.13 -1.97 -7.85
C GLY A 53 11.92 -1.25 -6.52
N PRO A 54 10.77 -0.57 -6.33
CA PRO A 54 10.50 0.17 -5.11
C PRO A 54 10.38 -0.78 -3.91
N ILE A 55 10.97 -0.40 -2.77
CA ILE A 55 10.85 -1.12 -1.50
C ILE A 55 10.08 -0.23 -0.52
N GLY A 56 9.21 -0.83 0.28
CA GLY A 56 8.36 -0.13 1.20
C GLY A 56 7.94 -0.92 2.42
N ARG A 57 7.05 -0.29 3.18
CA ARG A 57 6.36 -0.88 4.32
C ARG A 57 4.88 -0.56 4.24
N VAL A 58 4.06 -1.44 4.80
CA VAL A 58 2.64 -1.18 5.02
C VAL A 58 2.51 -0.24 6.22
N VAL A 59 1.81 0.87 6.05
CA VAL A 59 1.55 1.86 7.12
C VAL A 59 0.10 1.81 7.59
N GLU A 60 -0.82 1.25 6.79
CA GLU A 60 -2.24 1.17 7.14
C GLU A 60 -2.92 -0.03 6.47
N LEU A 61 -3.75 -0.75 7.23
CA LEU A 61 -4.66 -1.77 6.71
C LEU A 61 -6.02 -1.13 6.43
N LEU A 62 -6.45 -1.16 5.16
CA LEU A 62 -7.73 -0.58 4.79
C LEU A 62 -8.88 -1.59 4.82
N GLY A 63 -8.60 -2.88 4.54
CA GLY A 63 -9.55 -4.00 4.64
C GLY A 63 -9.64 -4.83 3.37
N GLU A 64 -10.56 -5.80 3.32
CA GLU A 64 -10.64 -6.78 2.22
C GLU A 64 -11.66 -6.41 1.13
N LYS A 65 -12.80 -5.82 1.53
CA LYS A 65 -13.92 -5.51 0.63
C LYS A 65 -14.12 -4.01 0.49
N LEU A 66 -14.13 -3.55 -0.76
CA LEU A 66 -14.55 -2.19 -1.12
C LEU A 66 -15.95 -1.91 -0.59
N ASN A 67 -16.03 -0.93 0.32
CA ASN A 67 -17.25 -0.41 0.89
C ASN A 67 -17.18 1.12 0.91
N ALA A 68 -18.29 1.81 1.17
CA ALA A 68 -18.35 3.28 1.10
C ALA A 68 -17.30 3.94 2.03
N SER A 69 -17.16 3.46 3.26
CA SER A 69 -16.17 3.97 4.22
C SER A 69 -14.73 3.76 3.75
N LEU A 70 -14.45 2.63 3.12
CA LEU A 70 -13.16 2.31 2.54
C LEU A 70 -12.83 3.22 1.34
N ILE A 71 -13.80 3.48 0.47
CA ILE A 71 -13.61 4.37 -0.68
C ILE A 71 -13.19 5.76 -0.22
N VAL A 72 -13.84 6.30 0.82
CA VAL A 72 -13.47 7.59 1.41
C VAL A 72 -12.03 7.55 1.93
N ARG A 73 -11.64 6.52 2.68
CA ARG A 73 -10.26 6.37 3.19
C ARG A 73 -9.23 6.25 2.07
N MET A 74 -9.54 5.49 1.01
CA MET A 74 -8.67 5.37 -0.16
C MET A 74 -8.47 6.71 -0.86
N ALA A 75 -9.54 7.48 -1.06
CA ALA A 75 -9.44 8.80 -1.68
C ALA A 75 -8.57 9.75 -0.86
N ILE A 76 -8.73 9.73 0.47
CA ILE A 76 -7.89 10.56 1.33
C ILE A 76 -6.42 10.12 1.26
N ALA A 77 -6.13 8.83 1.39
CA ALA A 77 -4.75 8.33 1.36
C ALA A 77 -4.08 8.51 -0.03
N ALA A 78 -4.84 8.38 -1.12
CA ALA A 78 -4.30 8.52 -2.48
C ALA A 78 -3.99 9.98 -2.86
N HIS A 79 -4.68 10.93 -2.24
CA HIS A 79 -4.53 12.37 -2.54
C HIS A 79 -3.92 13.15 -1.38
N ASP A 80 -3.44 12.47 -0.35
CA ASP A 80 -2.86 13.07 0.87
C ASP A 80 -3.77 14.16 1.46
N LEU A 81 -5.08 13.89 1.52
CA LEU A 81 -6.06 14.88 1.99
C LEU A 81 -5.96 15.02 3.53
N PRO A 82 -6.04 16.24 4.08
CA PRO A 82 -6.00 16.45 5.52
C PRO A 82 -7.22 15.81 6.19
N GLN A 83 -6.96 15.01 7.23
CA GLN A 83 -8.00 14.35 8.03
C GLN A 83 -8.23 14.96 9.41
N HIS A 84 -7.31 15.80 9.87
CA HIS A 84 -7.38 16.46 11.16
C HIS A 84 -7.45 17.97 10.94
N TRP A 85 -8.36 18.62 11.66
CA TRP A 85 -8.39 20.07 11.77
C TRP A 85 -7.66 20.45 13.06
N SER A 86 -6.67 21.33 12.96
CA SER A 86 -6.11 21.98 14.13
C SER A 86 -7.17 22.89 14.75
N ALA A 87 -7.38 22.75 16.06
CA ALA A 87 -8.30 23.60 16.84
C ALA A 87 -7.73 25.01 17.04
#